data_AF-A0A970SMG4-F1
#
_entry.id   AF-A0A970SMG4-F1
#
_cell.length_a   1.000
_cell.length_b   1.000
_cell.length_c   1.000
_cell.angle_alpha   90.00
_cell.angle_beta   90.00
_cell.angle_gamma   90.00
#
_symmetry.space_group_name_H-M   'P 1'
#
loop_
_entity.id
_entity.type
_entity.pdbx_description
1 polymer ?
#
loop_
_entity_poly.entity_id
_entity_poly.type
_entity_poly.pdbx_seq_one_letter_code
_entity_poly.pdbx_strand_id
1 'polypeptide(L)'
;MKNKINLRISLGIIIALAIFVSGCIKEDFDKPPFNVPRFTMPDGAELISIAELKSMHTMSGALDTVTTEDNLYIKGVVIANDSSGNIYKTLIIQDHTSGIELKLNKTNLFNEYMLGQNVYVKLKDLVLGDYGQLIQLGTVFNNSIGQLPEASIKNHLFKDSLPGTPPEPRLINSFNELVPEYVSTLVKFENAQFAEAGMPYTDEGVANTNRTLNISGGSLIVRNSSYSNFATKIIPEGKGTVIGVLGVFNGTYQLTLRRDWDIYGFSAPVLNHVFTQNPLTTMGWTAKNITGSQEWNYDAVSLYMKMSGNMGQVNYENEDWFISPSLDFTNSAYPKLSFVHAAKFGSPAEELEVWISDNYNGENFESANWTKLTVPNFPSGEDWTFIDSGNIDLSDFGGKSNVYIGFKYTSTPESATTWEIKSVSIN
;
A
#
# COMPACT_ATOMS: atom_id res chain seq x y z
N MET A 1 -63.49 12.12 -68.97
CA MET A 1 -63.61 12.43 -67.53
C MET A 1 -63.41 11.16 -66.68
N LYS A 2 -62.17 10.70 -66.46
CA LYS A 2 -61.90 9.54 -65.56
C LYS A 2 -60.63 9.69 -64.69
N ASN A 3 -59.94 10.83 -64.72
CA ASN A 3 -58.65 11.02 -64.01
C ASN A 3 -58.69 12.06 -62.87
N LYS A 4 -59.87 12.45 -62.36
CA LYS A 4 -59.97 13.41 -61.23
C LYS A 4 -60.55 12.83 -59.93
N ILE A 5 -61.01 11.56 -59.94
CA ILE A 5 -61.64 10.94 -58.77
C ILE A 5 -60.63 10.20 -57.89
N ASN A 6 -59.54 9.66 -58.45
CA ASN A 6 -58.54 8.91 -57.68
C ASN A 6 -57.51 9.76 -56.94
N LEU A 7 -57.47 11.09 -57.14
CA LEU A 7 -56.54 11.97 -56.42
C LEU A 7 -57.12 12.51 -55.11
N ARG A 8 -58.45 12.44 -54.91
CA ARG A 8 -59.12 12.93 -53.69
C ARG A 8 -59.34 11.85 -52.64
N ILE A 9 -59.26 10.57 -53.00
CA ILE A 9 -59.36 9.45 -52.06
C ILE A 9 -57.97 9.16 -51.43
N SER A 10 -56.88 9.41 -52.16
CA SER A 10 -55.51 9.29 -51.65
C SER A 10 -55.08 10.42 -50.70
N LEU A 11 -55.71 11.60 -50.77
CA LEU A 11 -55.42 12.73 -49.88
C LEU A 11 -56.22 12.68 -48.56
N GLY A 12 -57.39 12.02 -48.57
CA GLY A 12 -58.22 11.83 -47.38
C GLY A 12 -57.73 10.72 -46.44
N ILE A 13 -57.01 9.72 -46.97
CA ILE A 13 -56.44 8.62 -46.17
C ILE A 13 -55.10 9.03 -45.51
N ILE A 14 -54.37 10.00 -46.08
CA ILE A 14 -53.13 10.53 -45.49
C ILE A 14 -53.41 11.54 -44.35
N ILE A 15 -54.56 12.21 -44.35
CA ILE A 15 -54.94 13.16 -43.29
C ILE A 15 -55.65 12.45 -42.11
N ALA A 16 -56.26 11.29 -42.32
CA ALA A 16 -56.83 10.47 -41.24
C ALA A 16 -55.77 9.61 -40.49
N LEU A 17 -54.56 9.45 -41.05
CA LEU A 17 -53.44 8.75 -40.39
C LEU A 17 -52.52 9.68 -39.59
N ALA A 18 -52.71 10.99 -39.67
CA ALA A 18 -51.85 11.99 -39.03
C ALA A 18 -52.35 12.48 -37.64
N ILE A 19 -53.45 11.91 -37.11
CA ILE A 19 -54.07 12.37 -35.85
C ILE A 19 -53.76 11.43 -34.66
N PHE A 20 -52.94 10.39 -34.83
CA PHE A 20 -52.59 9.43 -33.75
C PHE A 20 -51.19 9.59 -33.14
N VAL A 21 -50.53 10.75 -33.28
CA VAL A 21 -49.22 10.99 -32.65
C VAL A 21 -49.16 12.32 -31.89
N SER A 22 -50.13 12.54 -31.02
CA SER A 22 -50.03 13.52 -29.94
C SER A 22 -50.35 12.90 -28.58
N GLY A 23 -49.88 11.65 -28.39
CA GLY A 23 -49.59 11.10 -27.08
C GLY A 23 -48.12 11.34 -26.77
N CYS A 24 -47.70 12.59 -26.56
CA CYS A 24 -46.54 12.83 -25.70
C CYS A 24 -46.95 12.31 -24.32
N ILE A 25 -46.69 11.03 -24.05
CA ILE A 25 -46.58 10.57 -22.67
C ILE A 25 -45.48 11.46 -22.10
N LYS A 26 -45.85 12.36 -21.18
CA LYS A 26 -44.86 12.93 -20.29
C LYS A 26 -44.27 11.72 -19.57
N GLU A 27 -43.11 11.25 -20.01
CA GLU A 27 -42.25 10.39 -19.22
C GLU A 27 -41.62 11.22 -18.08
N ASP A 28 -42.45 12.00 -17.36
CA ASP A 28 -42.20 12.22 -15.95
C ASP A 28 -42.63 10.93 -15.27
N PHE A 29 -41.81 9.88 -15.44
CA PHE A 29 -41.80 8.84 -14.44
C PHE A 29 -41.53 9.56 -13.13
N ASP A 30 -42.50 9.55 -12.22
CA ASP A 30 -42.29 9.95 -10.84
C ASP A 30 -41.07 9.15 -10.37
N LYS A 31 -39.90 9.81 -10.34
CA LYS A 31 -38.70 9.19 -9.80
C LYS A 31 -39.09 8.78 -8.38
N PRO A 32 -38.98 7.49 -8.02
CA PRO A 32 -39.35 7.06 -6.69
C PRO A 32 -38.63 7.97 -5.70
N PRO A 33 -39.33 8.46 -4.66
CA PRO A 33 -38.79 9.49 -3.79
C PRO A 33 -37.42 9.05 -3.28
N PHE A 34 -36.41 9.84 -3.59
CA PHE A 34 -35.05 9.58 -3.16
C PHE A 34 -34.95 9.93 -1.67
N ASN A 35 -35.16 8.91 -0.82
CA ASN A 35 -35.22 9.12 0.62
C ASN A 35 -33.80 9.21 1.19
N VAL A 36 -33.32 10.43 1.40
CA VAL A 36 -32.08 10.68 2.14
C VAL A 36 -32.34 10.43 3.62
N PRO A 37 -31.65 9.47 4.26
CA PRO A 37 -31.79 9.25 5.70
C PRO A 37 -31.50 10.55 6.46
N ARG A 38 -32.36 10.88 7.42
CA ARG A 38 -32.16 12.02 8.30
C ARG A 38 -32.59 11.64 9.70
N PHE A 39 -31.70 11.85 10.66
CA PHE A 39 -32.01 11.66 12.07
C PHE A 39 -32.00 13.02 12.77
N THR A 40 -33.04 13.28 13.56
CA THR A 40 -33.11 14.43 14.44
C THR A 40 -33.07 13.90 15.86
N MET A 41 -32.10 14.35 16.66
CA MET A 41 -32.01 13.93 18.06
C MET A 41 -33.25 14.39 18.84
N PRO A 42 -33.69 13.62 19.85
CA PRO A 42 -34.76 14.05 20.74
C PRO A 42 -34.44 15.38 21.44
N ASP A 43 -35.47 16.17 21.78
CA ASP A 43 -35.29 17.40 22.55
C ASP A 43 -34.62 17.11 23.90
N GLY A 44 -33.60 17.90 24.24
CA GLY A 44 -32.82 17.72 25.47
C GLY A 44 -31.78 16.59 25.42
N ALA A 45 -31.65 15.88 24.30
CA ALA A 45 -30.54 14.96 24.09
C ALA A 45 -29.23 15.70 23.83
N GLU A 46 -28.13 15.11 24.28
CA GLU A 46 -26.78 15.63 24.19
C GLU A 46 -25.91 14.74 23.31
N LEU A 47 -25.01 15.37 22.57
CA LEU A 47 -23.99 14.70 21.78
C LEU A 47 -22.65 14.79 22.52
N ILE A 48 -22.07 13.64 22.85
CA ILE A 48 -20.69 13.56 23.33
C ILE A 48 -19.77 13.09 22.20
N SER A 49 -18.49 13.44 22.29
CA SER A 49 -17.48 12.92 21.38
C SER A 49 -17.14 11.45 21.66
N ILE A 50 -16.58 10.76 20.67
CA ILE A 50 -16.14 9.37 20.83
C ILE A 50 -14.98 9.28 21.83
N ALA A 51 -14.11 10.29 21.91
CA ALA A 51 -13.05 10.33 22.91
C ALA A 51 -13.61 10.47 24.34
N GLU A 52 -14.60 11.35 24.56
CA GLU A 52 -15.27 11.48 25.86
C GLU A 52 -15.97 10.17 26.25
N LEU A 53 -16.65 9.52 25.31
CA LEU A 53 -17.23 8.19 25.55
C LEU A 53 -16.16 7.20 26.00
N LYS A 54 -15.05 7.06 25.25
CA LYS A 54 -13.96 6.13 25.61
C LYS A 54 -13.35 6.45 26.98
N SER A 55 -13.29 7.71 27.38
CA SER A 55 -12.77 8.13 28.68
C SER A 55 -13.58 7.63 29.88
N MET A 56 -14.83 7.21 29.67
CA MET A 56 -15.68 6.61 30.70
C MET A 56 -15.17 5.22 31.12
N HIS A 57 -14.42 4.53 30.27
CA HIS A 57 -13.84 3.22 30.56
C HIS A 57 -12.40 3.38 31.08
N THR A 58 -12.23 3.29 32.40
CA THR A 58 -10.94 3.61 33.06
C THR A 58 -10.15 2.39 33.51
N MET A 59 -10.76 1.20 33.50
CA MET A 59 -10.18 -0.03 34.03
C MET A 59 -10.35 -1.17 33.03
N SER A 60 -9.24 -1.69 32.51
CA SER A 60 -9.26 -2.84 31.59
C SER A 60 -9.90 -4.06 32.26
N GLY A 61 -10.75 -4.74 31.51
CA GLY A 61 -11.62 -5.85 31.93
C GLY A 61 -12.96 -5.41 32.51
N ALA A 62 -13.19 -4.11 32.74
CA ALA A 62 -14.46 -3.62 33.28
C ALA A 62 -15.58 -3.61 32.22
N LEU A 63 -16.82 -3.61 32.72
CA LEU A 63 -18.02 -3.42 31.92
C LEU A 63 -18.77 -2.20 32.46
N ASP A 64 -18.69 -1.09 31.75
CA ASP A 64 -19.23 0.20 32.17
C ASP A 64 -20.52 0.50 31.40
N THR A 65 -21.66 0.49 32.08
CA THR A 65 -22.93 0.95 31.49
C THR A 65 -22.82 2.45 31.25
N VAL A 66 -22.95 2.88 29.99
CA VAL A 66 -22.70 4.27 29.59
C VAL A 66 -23.72 5.21 30.22
N THR A 67 -25.01 4.87 30.12
CA THR A 67 -26.11 5.60 30.74
C THR A 67 -27.38 4.74 30.77
N THR A 68 -28.26 4.96 31.75
CA THR A 68 -29.61 4.38 31.78
C THR A 68 -30.68 5.37 31.29
N GLU A 69 -30.28 6.60 30.99
CA GLU A 69 -31.14 7.69 30.52
C GLU A 69 -31.16 7.76 28.99
N ASP A 70 -32.25 8.27 28.42
CA ASP A 70 -32.45 8.41 26.97
C ASP A 70 -31.96 9.76 26.44
N ASN A 71 -30.78 10.19 26.86
CA ASN A 71 -30.27 11.53 26.56
C ASN A 71 -28.92 11.56 25.86
N LEU A 72 -28.09 10.52 25.93
CA LEU A 72 -26.74 10.56 25.36
C LEU A 72 -26.61 9.85 24.02
N TYR A 73 -25.96 10.53 23.08
CA TYR A 73 -25.67 10.05 21.74
C TYR A 73 -24.20 10.34 21.38
N ILE A 74 -23.63 9.53 20.49
CA ILE A 74 -22.43 9.88 19.70
C ILE A 74 -22.80 9.98 18.23
N LYS A 75 -22.01 10.73 17.45
CA LYS A 75 -22.11 10.78 15.98
C LYS A 75 -20.75 10.45 15.40
N GLY A 76 -20.73 9.58 14.40
CA GLY A 76 -19.51 9.24 13.67
C GLY A 76 -19.76 8.89 12.22
N VAL A 77 -18.69 8.90 11.44
CA VAL A 77 -18.67 8.42 10.06
C VAL A 77 -18.25 6.96 10.07
N VAL A 78 -18.97 6.11 9.34
CA VAL A 78 -18.59 4.69 9.17
C VAL A 78 -17.27 4.60 8.41
N ILE A 79 -16.23 4.10 9.07
CA ILE A 79 -14.90 3.91 8.48
C ILE A 79 -14.58 2.46 8.14
N ALA A 80 -15.26 1.50 8.76
CA ALA A 80 -15.09 0.09 8.45
C ALA A 80 -16.36 -0.71 8.79
N ASN A 81 -16.59 -1.80 8.06
CA ASN A 81 -17.73 -2.70 8.25
C ASN A 81 -17.33 -4.12 7.81
N ASP A 82 -18.30 -5.03 7.79
CA ASP A 82 -18.10 -6.46 7.52
C ASP A 82 -18.03 -6.85 6.04
N SER A 83 -17.94 -5.89 5.11
CA SER A 83 -17.98 -6.13 3.66
C SER A 83 -16.91 -7.09 3.15
N SER A 84 -15.70 -7.05 3.70
CA SER A 84 -14.62 -7.94 3.29
C SER A 84 -14.62 -9.26 4.04
N GLY A 85 -15.32 -9.39 5.17
CA GLY A 85 -15.22 -10.54 6.07
C GLY A 85 -14.01 -10.53 7.01
N ASN A 86 -13.05 -9.60 6.86
CA ASN A 86 -11.93 -9.47 7.83
C ASN A 86 -12.38 -8.86 9.16
N ILE A 87 -13.40 -8.00 9.09
CA ILE A 87 -14.13 -7.45 10.22
C ILE A 87 -15.46 -8.19 10.27
N TYR A 88 -15.84 -8.75 11.42
CA TYR A 88 -17.03 -9.58 11.53
C TYR A 88 -17.99 -9.01 12.57
N LYS A 89 -19.27 -8.85 12.19
CA LYS A 89 -20.35 -8.42 13.11
C LYS A 89 -19.97 -7.15 13.89
N THR A 90 -19.32 -6.22 13.20
CA THR A 90 -18.73 -5.02 13.77
C THR A 90 -18.85 -3.88 12.78
N LEU A 91 -19.26 -2.71 13.29
CA LEU A 91 -19.22 -1.45 12.56
C LEU A 91 -18.21 -0.55 13.27
N ILE A 92 -17.28 0.07 12.55
CA ILE A 92 -16.31 0.99 13.15
C ILE A 92 -16.64 2.39 12.69
N ILE A 93 -16.86 3.30 13.64
CA ILE A 93 -17.19 4.69 13.37
C ILE A 93 -16.11 5.59 13.95
N GLN A 94 -15.91 6.74 13.31
CA GLN A 94 -14.92 7.74 13.70
C GLN A 94 -15.51 9.14 13.64
N ASP A 95 -15.19 9.97 14.62
CA ASP A 95 -15.40 11.41 14.61
C ASP A 95 -14.05 12.14 14.54
N HIS A 96 -14.04 13.45 14.80
CA HIS A 96 -12.82 14.25 14.77
C HIS A 96 -11.90 14.02 15.98
N THR A 97 -12.37 13.30 17.01
CA THR A 97 -11.69 13.07 18.29
C THR A 97 -11.11 11.66 18.41
N SER A 98 -11.84 10.61 18.01
CA SER A 98 -11.44 9.20 18.10
C SER A 98 -12.36 8.32 17.23
N GLY A 99 -12.05 7.04 17.11
CA GLY A 99 -12.99 6.02 16.64
C GLY A 99 -13.35 5.00 17.71
N ILE A 100 -14.35 4.17 17.42
CA ILE A 100 -14.84 3.11 18.31
C ILE A 100 -15.44 1.96 17.49
N GLU A 101 -15.24 0.72 17.97
CA GLU A 101 -15.91 -0.46 17.42
C GLU A 101 -17.28 -0.68 18.06
N LEU A 102 -18.31 -0.79 17.22
CA LEU A 102 -19.66 -1.17 17.61
C LEU A 102 -19.85 -2.67 17.36
N LYS A 103 -20.06 -3.44 18.42
CA LYS A 103 -20.27 -4.90 18.33
C LYS A 103 -21.75 -5.17 18.09
N LEU A 104 -22.09 -5.69 16.92
CA LEU A 104 -23.48 -5.82 16.45
C LEU A 104 -23.75 -7.26 16.01
N ASN A 105 -24.76 -7.92 16.56
CA ASN A 105 -25.05 -9.33 16.25
C ASN A 105 -25.79 -9.50 14.91
N LYS A 106 -25.25 -8.89 13.85
CA LYS A 106 -25.83 -8.84 12.51
C LYS A 106 -24.73 -8.91 11.46
N THR A 107 -24.97 -9.67 10.40
CA THR A 107 -24.10 -9.72 9.21
C THR A 107 -24.64 -8.83 8.10
N ASN A 108 -23.82 -8.58 7.08
CA ASN A 108 -24.13 -7.70 5.95
C ASN A 108 -24.42 -6.26 6.39
N LEU A 109 -23.74 -5.79 7.44
CA LEU A 109 -23.85 -4.41 7.91
C LEU A 109 -23.49 -3.41 6.80
N PHE A 110 -22.57 -3.79 5.91
CA PHE A 110 -22.17 -2.96 4.76
C PHE A 110 -23.32 -2.58 3.81
N ASN A 111 -24.40 -3.37 3.74
CA ASN A 111 -25.57 -3.04 2.92
C ASN A 111 -26.41 -1.91 3.52
N GLU A 112 -26.38 -1.77 4.84
CA GLU A 112 -27.17 -0.77 5.57
C GLU A 112 -26.34 0.45 5.95
N TYR A 113 -25.11 0.22 6.40
CA TYR A 113 -24.15 1.20 6.91
C TYR A 113 -22.90 1.18 6.02
N MET A 114 -23.01 1.85 4.88
CA MET A 114 -21.92 1.98 3.91
C MET A 114 -20.80 2.85 4.46
N LEU A 115 -19.57 2.66 3.96
CA LEU A 115 -18.44 3.52 4.30
C LEU A 115 -18.78 4.99 3.98
N GLY A 116 -18.40 5.91 4.86
CA GLY A 116 -18.70 7.34 4.72
C GLY A 116 -20.12 7.75 5.13
N GLN A 117 -20.97 6.82 5.55
CA GLN A 117 -22.29 7.11 6.10
C GLN A 117 -22.16 7.75 7.49
N ASN A 118 -22.82 8.89 7.72
CA ASN A 118 -22.96 9.38 9.09
C ASN A 118 -23.99 8.54 9.85
N VAL A 119 -23.67 8.21 11.09
CA VAL A 119 -24.58 7.50 11.99
C VAL A 119 -24.58 8.16 13.37
N TYR A 120 -25.76 8.19 13.97
CA TYR A 120 -25.93 8.47 15.39
C TYR A 120 -26.08 7.15 16.14
N VAL A 121 -25.44 7.06 17.31
CA VAL A 121 -25.57 5.92 18.22
C VAL A 121 -26.14 6.41 19.54
N LYS A 122 -27.34 5.95 19.88
CA LYS A 122 -27.96 6.14 21.19
C LYS A 122 -27.29 5.26 22.22
N LEU A 123 -26.83 5.85 23.32
CA LEU A 123 -25.96 5.18 24.29
C LEU A 123 -26.69 4.52 25.45
N LYS A 124 -27.99 4.78 25.62
CA LYS A 124 -28.82 4.19 26.66
C LYS A 124 -28.63 2.67 26.71
N ASP A 125 -28.39 2.11 27.90
CA ASP A 125 -28.23 0.67 28.16
C ASP A 125 -27.09 -0.03 27.37
N LEU A 126 -26.28 0.71 26.61
CA LEU A 126 -25.07 0.18 25.99
C LEU A 126 -23.93 0.16 27.02
N VAL A 127 -23.00 -0.75 26.81
CA VAL A 127 -21.87 -1.00 27.70
C VAL A 127 -20.56 -0.81 26.95
N LEU A 128 -19.63 -0.09 27.57
CA LEU A 128 -18.23 -0.11 27.21
C LEU A 128 -17.54 -1.29 27.91
N GLY A 129 -16.73 -2.00 27.16
CA GLY A 129 -15.76 -2.95 27.69
C GLY A 129 -14.61 -3.09 26.71
N ASP A 130 -13.59 -3.83 27.09
CA ASP A 130 -12.43 -4.05 26.23
C ASP A 130 -12.13 -5.52 25.97
N TYR A 131 -11.49 -5.76 24.83
CA TYR A 131 -10.89 -7.05 24.51
C TYR A 131 -9.40 -6.84 24.25
N GLY A 132 -8.56 -7.20 25.22
CA GLY A 132 -7.13 -6.93 25.16
C GLY A 132 -6.82 -5.44 25.08
N GLN A 133 -7.50 -4.61 25.89
CA GLN A 133 -7.38 -3.14 25.92
C GLN A 133 -7.96 -2.40 24.70
N LEU A 134 -8.52 -3.10 23.71
CA LEU A 134 -9.30 -2.46 22.65
C LEU A 134 -10.72 -2.17 23.17
N ILE A 135 -11.02 -0.89 23.43
CA ILE A 135 -12.34 -0.44 23.91
C ILE A 135 -13.39 -0.61 22.80
N GLN A 136 -14.52 -1.21 23.16
CA GLN A 136 -15.63 -1.55 22.28
C GLN A 136 -16.96 -1.15 22.92
N LEU A 137 -17.95 -0.81 22.08
CA LEU A 137 -19.31 -0.51 22.51
C LEU A 137 -20.26 -1.64 22.09
N GLY A 138 -21.05 -2.13 23.03
CA GLY A 138 -21.97 -3.24 22.81
C GLY A 138 -22.90 -3.47 23.98
N THR A 139 -23.11 -4.72 24.34
CA THR A 139 -23.93 -5.14 25.49
C THR A 139 -23.15 -6.13 26.36
N VAL A 140 -23.70 -6.54 27.50
CA VAL A 140 -23.11 -7.63 28.29
C VAL A 140 -23.45 -8.99 27.68
N PHE A 141 -22.46 -9.86 27.53
CA PHE A 141 -22.65 -11.28 27.23
C PHE A 141 -21.65 -12.12 28.04
N ASN A 142 -22.15 -13.06 28.84
CA ASN A 142 -21.31 -13.94 29.67
C ASN A 142 -20.24 -13.21 30.50
N ASN A 143 -20.60 -12.10 31.16
CA ASN A 143 -19.69 -11.25 31.94
C ASN A 143 -18.51 -10.69 31.12
N SER A 144 -18.70 -10.47 29.82
CA SER A 144 -17.74 -9.81 28.94
C SER A 144 -18.46 -8.90 27.95
N ILE A 145 -17.69 -8.10 27.22
CA ILE A 145 -18.24 -7.27 26.15
C ILE A 145 -18.83 -8.17 25.06
N GLY A 146 -20.08 -7.91 24.72
CA GLY A 146 -20.91 -8.69 23.83
C GLY A 146 -21.51 -7.85 22.70
N GLN A 147 -22.15 -8.53 21.77
CA GLN A 147 -22.76 -7.90 20.60
C GLN A 147 -24.20 -7.47 20.89
N LEU A 148 -24.54 -6.24 20.51
CA LEU A 148 -25.92 -5.74 20.53
C LEU A 148 -26.82 -6.65 19.68
N PRO A 149 -27.91 -7.21 20.22
CA PRO A 149 -28.82 -8.06 19.47
C PRO A 149 -29.41 -7.34 18.25
N GLU A 150 -29.56 -8.06 17.13
CA GLU A 150 -30.03 -7.49 15.86
C GLU A 150 -31.35 -6.71 16.00
N ALA A 151 -32.30 -7.24 16.77
CA ALA A 151 -33.60 -6.61 17.00
C ALA A 151 -33.50 -5.22 17.68
N SER A 152 -32.42 -4.99 18.43
CA SER A 152 -32.16 -3.74 19.13
C SER A 152 -31.38 -2.74 18.28
N ILE A 153 -30.68 -3.17 17.22
CA ILE A 153 -29.81 -2.28 16.42
C ILE A 153 -30.58 -1.04 15.93
N LYS A 154 -31.79 -1.21 15.41
CA LYS A 154 -32.63 -0.10 14.91
C LYS A 154 -33.06 0.91 15.99
N ASN A 155 -32.98 0.53 17.26
CA ASN A 155 -33.29 1.41 18.38
C ASN A 155 -32.05 2.21 18.84
N HIS A 156 -30.85 1.82 18.40
CA HIS A 156 -29.60 2.45 18.78
C HIS A 156 -28.88 3.14 17.62
N LEU A 157 -28.92 2.59 16.40
CA LEU A 157 -28.22 3.12 15.24
C LEU A 157 -29.18 3.82 14.28
N PHE A 158 -28.91 5.09 14.01
CA PHE A 158 -29.71 5.91 13.12
C PHE A 158 -28.83 6.50 12.02
N LYS A 159 -29.19 6.26 10.76
CA LYS A 159 -28.47 6.81 9.60
C LYS A 159 -28.84 8.27 9.40
N ASP A 160 -27.84 9.06 9.05
CA ASP A 160 -27.98 10.47 8.72
C ASP A 160 -27.18 10.77 7.45
N SER A 161 -27.75 11.54 6.53
CA SER A 161 -27.23 11.80 5.17
C SER A 161 -27.14 10.57 4.27
N LEU A 162 -26.74 10.77 3.01
CA LEU A 162 -26.25 9.69 2.15
C LEU A 162 -24.81 9.31 2.56
N PRO A 163 -24.32 8.13 2.15
CA PRO A 163 -22.90 7.80 2.27
C PRO A 163 -22.03 8.83 1.54
N GLY A 164 -21.12 9.46 2.27
CA GLY A 164 -20.11 10.35 1.72
C GLY A 164 -18.76 9.65 1.56
N THR A 165 -17.70 10.43 1.49
CA THR A 165 -16.33 9.92 1.60
C THR A 165 -16.02 9.68 3.08
N PRO A 166 -15.40 8.54 3.46
CA PRO A 166 -14.82 8.37 4.79
C PRO A 166 -13.83 9.49 5.13
N PRO A 167 -13.57 9.79 6.41
CA PRO A 167 -12.49 10.71 6.80
C PRO A 167 -11.16 10.27 6.18
N GLU A 168 -10.34 11.26 5.82
CA GLU A 168 -8.97 11.03 5.33
C GLU A 168 -8.18 10.25 6.40
N PRO A 169 -7.53 9.13 6.02
CA PRO A 169 -6.71 8.36 6.94
C PRO A 169 -5.55 9.19 7.50
N ARG A 170 -5.27 9.05 8.78
CA ARG A 170 -4.13 9.70 9.41
C ARG A 170 -2.82 9.08 8.90
N LEU A 171 -1.97 9.89 8.26
CA LEU A 171 -0.63 9.46 7.87
C LEU A 171 0.23 9.22 9.13
N ILE A 172 0.83 8.03 9.21
CA ILE A 172 1.80 7.64 10.24
C ILE A 172 3.13 7.36 9.55
N ASN A 173 4.14 8.19 9.80
CA ASN A 173 5.45 8.09 9.14
C ASN A 173 6.36 7.07 9.82
N SER A 174 6.18 6.85 11.12
CA SER A 174 7.00 5.93 11.91
C SER A 174 6.22 5.24 13.02
N PHE A 175 6.66 4.05 13.42
CA PHE A 175 6.12 3.29 14.54
C PHE A 175 6.01 4.11 15.83
N ASN A 176 6.97 5.01 16.09
CA ASN A 176 7.00 5.83 17.30
C ASN A 176 5.91 6.93 17.34
N GLU A 177 5.20 7.16 16.24
CA GLU A 177 4.08 8.11 16.18
C GLU A 177 2.75 7.47 16.59
N LEU A 178 2.72 6.15 16.83
CA LEU A 178 1.51 5.45 17.27
C LEU A 178 1.20 5.78 18.73
N VAL A 179 -0.02 6.24 18.98
CA VAL A 179 -0.50 6.63 20.31
C VAL A 179 -1.92 6.09 20.56
N PRO A 180 -2.33 5.91 21.83
CA PRO A 180 -3.63 5.31 22.17
C PRO A 180 -4.84 6.03 21.57
N GLU A 181 -4.74 7.33 21.32
CA GLU A 181 -5.78 8.17 20.73
C GLU A 181 -6.12 7.76 19.29
N TYR A 182 -5.20 7.09 18.59
CA TYR A 182 -5.41 6.64 17.21
C TYR A 182 -6.10 5.27 17.13
N VAL A 183 -6.23 4.57 18.26
CA VAL A 183 -6.89 3.27 18.31
C VAL A 183 -8.36 3.41 17.89
N SER A 184 -8.77 2.53 16.99
CA SER A 184 -10.06 2.48 16.28
C SER A 184 -10.27 3.58 15.24
N THR A 185 -9.21 4.28 14.79
CA THR A 185 -9.27 5.26 13.69
C THR A 185 -8.63 4.72 12.41
N LEU A 186 -8.92 5.38 11.27
CA LEU A 186 -8.21 5.13 10.02
C LEU A 186 -6.79 5.69 10.06
N VAL A 187 -5.82 4.82 9.79
CA VAL A 187 -4.41 5.17 9.64
C VAL A 187 -3.89 4.72 8.28
N LYS A 188 -2.89 5.44 7.77
CA LYS A 188 -2.21 5.19 6.51
C LYS A 188 -0.70 5.14 6.76
N PHE A 189 -0.07 4.11 6.20
CA PHE A 189 1.38 3.96 6.19
C PHE A 189 1.86 4.01 4.75
N GLU A 190 2.81 4.89 4.46
CA GLU A 190 3.51 4.94 3.17
C GLU A 190 4.86 4.23 3.30
N ASN A 191 5.39 3.75 2.17
CA ASN A 191 6.65 2.99 2.11
C ASN A 191 6.67 1.75 3.03
N ALA A 192 5.50 1.17 3.29
CA ALA A 192 5.35 -0.01 4.14
C ALA A 192 5.62 -1.28 3.33
N GLN A 193 6.22 -2.28 3.95
CA GLN A 193 6.59 -3.55 3.32
C GLN A 193 6.09 -4.71 4.17
N PHE A 194 5.44 -5.69 3.56
CA PHE A 194 5.12 -6.93 4.24
C PHE A 194 6.35 -7.83 4.33
N ALA A 195 6.60 -8.43 5.50
CA ALA A 195 7.70 -9.38 5.66
C ALA A 195 7.44 -10.70 4.90
N GLU A 196 6.18 -11.11 4.83
CA GLU A 196 5.74 -12.35 4.18
C GLU A 196 5.25 -12.12 2.74
N ALA A 197 5.86 -11.19 2.00
CA ALA A 197 5.52 -10.97 0.59
C ALA A 197 5.63 -12.27 -0.23
N GLY A 198 4.75 -12.43 -1.22
CA GLY A 198 4.64 -13.67 -2.01
C GLY A 198 3.80 -14.78 -1.34
N MET A 199 3.47 -14.65 -0.06
CA MET A 199 2.54 -15.56 0.64
C MET A 199 1.08 -15.05 0.55
N PRO A 200 0.06 -15.91 0.74
CA PRO A 200 -1.31 -15.45 0.91
C PRO A 200 -1.52 -14.62 2.20
N TYR A 201 -2.57 -13.80 2.28
CA TYR A 201 -2.90 -13.05 3.52
C TYR A 201 -3.20 -13.95 4.73
N THR A 202 -3.70 -15.17 4.48
CA THR A 202 -3.96 -16.16 5.52
C THR A 202 -3.39 -17.52 5.16
N ASP A 203 -2.95 -18.26 6.17
CA ASP A 203 -2.49 -19.63 6.00
C ASP A 203 -3.69 -20.58 5.81
N GLU A 204 -3.50 -21.62 5.00
CA GLU A 204 -4.53 -22.61 4.74
C GLU A 204 -4.90 -23.36 6.03
N GLY A 205 -6.20 -23.56 6.27
CA GLY A 205 -6.71 -24.31 7.43
C GLY A 205 -6.66 -23.57 8.77
N VAL A 206 -6.22 -22.31 8.81
CA VAL A 206 -6.16 -21.49 10.04
C VAL A 206 -7.27 -20.44 10.04
N ALA A 207 -7.94 -20.24 11.17
CA ALA A 207 -9.05 -19.27 11.28
C ALA A 207 -8.58 -17.80 11.18
N ASN A 208 -7.39 -17.51 11.71
CA ASN A 208 -6.79 -16.18 11.67
C ASN A 208 -5.27 -16.31 11.55
N THR A 209 -4.65 -15.46 10.73
CA THR A 209 -3.21 -15.38 10.52
C THR A 209 -2.74 -13.96 10.83
N ASN A 210 -1.62 -13.87 11.52
CA ASN A 210 -0.91 -12.62 11.71
C ASN A 210 0.18 -12.52 10.62
N ARG A 211 0.22 -11.38 9.93
CA ARG A 211 1.31 -10.98 9.03
C ARG A 211 2.06 -9.80 9.64
N THR A 212 3.23 -9.48 9.10
CA THR A 212 4.09 -8.42 9.62
C THR A 212 4.19 -7.30 8.60
N LEU A 213 3.82 -6.08 8.99
CA LEU A 213 4.01 -4.87 8.21
C LEU A 213 5.19 -4.08 8.77
N ASN A 214 6.29 -4.07 8.05
CA ASN A 214 7.46 -3.26 8.35
C ASN A 214 7.19 -1.82 7.91
N ILE A 215 7.40 -0.89 8.83
CA ILE A 215 7.31 0.56 8.63
C ILE A 215 8.58 1.22 9.16
N SER A 216 8.75 2.53 8.95
CA SER A 216 9.90 3.22 9.53
C SER A 216 9.91 3.11 11.05
N GLY A 217 11.03 2.71 11.65
CA GLY A 217 11.20 2.63 13.10
C GLY A 217 10.53 1.44 13.80
N GLY A 218 9.92 0.49 13.08
CA GLY A 218 9.35 -0.71 13.70
C GLY A 218 8.45 -1.53 12.79
N SER A 219 7.69 -2.46 13.38
CA SER A 219 6.78 -3.33 12.65
C SER A 219 5.45 -3.45 13.37
N LEU A 220 4.36 -3.60 12.60
CA LEU A 220 3.01 -3.83 13.10
C LEU A 220 2.55 -5.25 12.75
N ILE A 221 1.79 -5.85 13.65
CA ILE A 221 1.02 -7.06 13.33
C ILE A 221 -0.16 -6.64 12.45
N VAL A 222 -0.35 -7.32 11.32
CA VAL A 222 -1.56 -7.22 10.49
C VAL A 222 -2.37 -8.48 10.69
N ARG A 223 -3.55 -8.36 11.31
CA ARG A 223 -4.39 -9.52 11.63
C ARG A 223 -5.41 -9.77 10.51
N ASN A 224 -5.39 -10.98 9.97
CA ASN A 224 -6.21 -11.41 8.84
C ASN A 224 -7.07 -12.63 9.20
N SER A 225 -8.35 -12.58 8.89
CA SER A 225 -9.28 -13.71 9.00
C SER A 225 -9.34 -14.50 7.69
N SER A 226 -9.38 -15.83 7.76
CA SER A 226 -9.56 -16.67 6.57
C SER A 226 -10.96 -16.60 5.96
N TYR A 227 -11.91 -15.95 6.65
CA TYR A 227 -13.22 -15.59 6.10
C TYR A 227 -13.18 -14.34 5.21
N SER A 228 -12.04 -13.64 5.15
CA SER A 228 -11.94 -12.44 4.32
C SER A 228 -11.94 -12.80 2.82
N ASN A 229 -12.57 -11.96 2.00
CA ASN A 229 -12.63 -12.14 0.54
C ASN A 229 -11.26 -11.93 -0.16
N PHE A 230 -10.23 -11.56 0.60
CA PHE A 230 -8.85 -11.43 0.16
C PHE A 230 -7.90 -12.43 0.83
N ALA A 231 -8.41 -13.36 1.63
CA ALA A 231 -7.64 -14.34 2.39
C ALA A 231 -6.58 -15.09 1.56
N THR A 232 -6.96 -15.52 0.35
CA THR A 232 -6.09 -16.27 -0.57
C THR A 232 -5.32 -15.40 -1.56
N LYS A 233 -5.50 -14.06 -1.52
CA LYS A 233 -4.73 -13.17 -2.38
C LYS A 233 -3.29 -13.12 -1.91
N ILE A 234 -2.38 -12.98 -2.87
CA ILE A 234 -0.94 -12.91 -2.60
C ILE A 234 -0.58 -11.51 -2.10
N ILE A 235 0.21 -11.48 -1.03
CA ILE A 235 0.77 -10.27 -0.45
C ILE A 235 1.77 -9.67 -1.45
N PRO A 236 1.62 -8.39 -1.82
CA PRO A 236 2.48 -7.77 -2.82
C PRO A 236 3.91 -7.61 -2.31
N GLU A 237 4.87 -7.72 -3.22
CA GLU A 237 6.28 -7.50 -2.95
C GLU A 237 6.65 -6.01 -2.92
N GLY A 238 7.75 -5.70 -2.23
CA GLY A 238 8.30 -4.35 -2.16
C GLY A 238 7.60 -3.42 -1.18
N LYS A 239 7.68 -2.12 -1.47
CA LYS A 239 7.13 -1.07 -0.61
C LYS A 239 5.93 -0.43 -1.27
N GLY A 240 4.89 -0.15 -0.49
CA GLY A 240 3.70 0.53 -0.96
C GLY A 240 2.95 1.25 0.15
N THR A 241 1.67 1.52 -0.12
CA THR A 241 0.77 2.16 0.83
C THR A 241 -0.21 1.14 1.41
N VAL A 242 -0.38 1.18 2.73
CA VAL A 242 -1.36 0.37 3.46
C VAL A 242 -2.25 1.27 4.30
N ILE A 243 -3.57 1.12 4.13
CA ILE A 243 -4.60 1.77 4.95
C ILE A 243 -5.30 0.70 5.79
N GLY A 244 -5.58 1.01 7.05
CA GLY A 244 -6.32 0.10 7.93
C GLY A 244 -6.86 0.82 9.16
N VAL A 245 -7.51 0.05 10.03
CA VAL A 245 -7.93 0.52 11.34
C VAL A 245 -6.88 0.12 12.37
N LEU A 246 -6.33 1.10 13.08
CA LEU A 246 -5.39 0.81 14.16
C LEU A 246 -6.13 0.16 15.33
N GLY A 247 -5.62 -0.96 15.81
CA GLY A 247 -6.09 -1.66 17.00
C GLY A 247 -4.99 -1.84 18.02
N VAL A 248 -5.35 -2.39 19.18
CA VAL A 248 -4.42 -2.80 20.23
C VAL A 248 -4.85 -4.17 20.75
N PHE A 249 -3.89 -4.99 21.17
CA PHE A 249 -4.16 -6.22 21.90
C PHE A 249 -3.09 -6.44 22.97
N ASN A 250 -3.50 -6.42 24.24
CA ASN A 250 -2.63 -6.57 25.39
C ASN A 250 -1.42 -5.61 25.37
N GLY A 251 -1.65 -4.37 24.95
CA GLY A 251 -0.62 -3.33 24.85
C GLY A 251 0.16 -3.30 23.53
N THR A 252 -0.03 -4.27 22.64
CA THR A 252 0.63 -4.31 21.33
C THR A 252 -0.27 -3.72 20.26
N TYR A 253 0.21 -2.70 19.54
CA TYR A 253 -0.50 -2.17 18.37
C TYR A 253 -0.56 -3.19 17.23
N GLN A 254 -1.72 -3.24 16.58
CA GLN A 254 -1.98 -4.09 15.43
C GLN A 254 -2.83 -3.33 14.41
N LEU A 255 -2.81 -3.78 13.16
CA LEU A 255 -3.59 -3.22 12.07
C LEU A 255 -4.63 -4.24 11.62
N THR A 256 -5.86 -3.78 11.44
CA THR A 256 -6.91 -4.55 10.79
C THR A 256 -7.18 -3.96 9.42
N LEU A 257 -6.97 -4.78 8.38
CA LEU A 257 -7.29 -4.42 7.00
C LEU A 257 -8.81 -4.42 6.81
N ARG A 258 -9.33 -3.38 6.19
CA ARG A 258 -10.77 -3.30 5.91
C ARG A 258 -11.14 -4.05 4.63
N ARG A 259 -10.22 -4.08 3.65
CA ARG A 259 -10.44 -4.46 2.26
C ARG A 259 -9.10 -4.44 1.51
N ASP A 260 -9.01 -5.14 0.39
CA ASP A 260 -7.76 -5.35 -0.37
C ASP A 260 -7.26 -4.12 -1.14
N TRP A 261 -8.14 -3.36 -1.79
CA TRP A 261 -7.81 -2.05 -2.39
C TRP A 261 -7.35 -0.95 -1.41
N ASP A 262 -7.31 -1.20 -0.10
CA ASP A 262 -6.60 -0.33 0.86
C ASP A 262 -5.07 -0.57 0.84
N ILE A 263 -4.61 -1.49 -0.02
CA ILE A 263 -3.22 -1.92 -0.19
C ILE A 263 -2.86 -1.69 -1.66
N TYR A 264 -2.02 -0.71 -1.93
CA TYR A 264 -1.74 -0.29 -3.31
C TYR A 264 -0.37 0.38 -3.45
N GLY A 265 0.07 0.55 -4.69
CA GLY A 265 1.34 1.22 -5.00
C GLY A 265 2.56 0.44 -4.52
N PHE A 266 2.43 -0.89 -4.40
CA PHE A 266 3.55 -1.75 -4.07
C PHE A 266 4.44 -1.95 -5.29
N SER A 267 5.71 -1.56 -5.15
CA SER A 267 6.74 -1.80 -6.15
C SER A 267 7.88 -2.59 -5.51
N ALA A 268 8.10 -3.81 -6.00
CA ALA A 268 9.30 -4.56 -5.70
C ALA A 268 10.52 -3.81 -6.27
N PRO A 269 11.66 -3.78 -5.55
CA PRO A 269 12.90 -3.35 -6.17
C PRO A 269 13.18 -4.24 -7.38
N VAL A 270 13.49 -3.65 -8.53
CA VAL A 270 13.86 -4.41 -9.73
C VAL A 270 15.10 -5.27 -9.46
N LEU A 271 16.00 -4.76 -8.62
CA LEU A 271 17.18 -5.49 -8.18
C LEU A 271 17.54 -5.06 -6.75
N ASN A 272 17.91 -6.01 -5.89
CA ASN A 272 18.53 -5.69 -4.60
C ASN A 272 19.53 -6.77 -4.20
N HIS A 273 20.76 -6.64 -4.68
CA HIS A 273 21.83 -7.60 -4.42
C HIS A 273 22.84 -7.04 -3.44
N VAL A 274 22.98 -7.72 -2.30
CA VAL A 274 24.13 -7.57 -1.41
C VAL A 274 25.04 -8.76 -1.69
N PHE A 275 26.30 -8.52 -2.05
CA PHE A 275 27.22 -9.57 -2.51
C PHE A 275 27.77 -10.40 -1.34
N THR A 276 26.89 -11.11 -0.63
CA THR A 276 27.24 -12.08 0.41
C THR A 276 27.69 -13.43 -0.16
N GLN A 277 27.48 -13.64 -1.46
CA GLN A 277 27.93 -14.77 -2.26
C GLN A 277 28.48 -14.25 -3.59
N ASN A 278 29.27 -15.07 -4.29
CA ASN A 278 29.87 -14.68 -5.56
C ASN A 278 28.79 -14.38 -6.62
N PRO A 279 28.61 -13.12 -7.03
CA PRO A 279 27.53 -12.76 -7.95
C PRO A 279 27.73 -13.30 -9.36
N LEU A 280 28.98 -13.59 -9.75
CA LEU A 280 29.32 -14.17 -11.06
C LEU A 280 28.84 -15.62 -11.22
N THR A 281 28.55 -16.31 -10.11
CA THR A 281 28.10 -17.71 -10.14
C THR A 281 26.69 -17.90 -9.59
N THR A 282 26.22 -17.01 -8.71
CA THR A 282 24.97 -17.21 -7.97
C THR A 282 23.87 -16.20 -8.31
N MET A 283 24.21 -15.09 -8.98
CA MET A 283 23.29 -13.96 -9.18
C MET A 283 23.16 -13.50 -10.63
N GLY A 284 23.74 -14.25 -11.58
CA GLY A 284 23.63 -13.97 -13.02
C GLY A 284 24.45 -12.77 -13.51
N TRP A 285 25.37 -12.25 -12.71
CA TRP A 285 26.30 -11.21 -13.15
C TRP A 285 27.41 -11.81 -14.01
N THR A 286 28.01 -10.99 -14.87
CA THR A 286 29.11 -11.40 -15.75
C THR A 286 30.26 -10.41 -15.69
N ALA A 287 31.48 -10.89 -15.95
CA ALA A 287 32.66 -10.05 -16.17
C ALA A 287 33.03 -10.10 -17.66
N LYS A 288 33.45 -8.96 -18.22
CA LYS A 288 33.77 -8.83 -19.64
C LYS A 288 35.08 -8.04 -19.81
N ASN A 289 36.17 -8.78 -19.91
CA ASN A 289 37.48 -8.24 -20.19
C ASN A 289 37.56 -7.73 -21.64
N ILE A 290 38.02 -6.49 -21.80
CA ILE A 290 38.25 -5.83 -23.10
C ILE A 290 39.75 -5.68 -23.36
N THR A 291 40.52 -5.26 -22.36
CA THR A 291 41.98 -5.08 -22.45
C THR A 291 42.63 -5.34 -21.09
N GLY A 292 43.88 -5.81 -21.10
CA GLY A 292 44.62 -6.13 -19.88
C GLY A 292 44.33 -7.55 -19.36
N SER A 293 45.08 -7.98 -18.34
CA SER A 293 44.98 -9.34 -17.80
C SER A 293 44.30 -9.44 -16.43
N GLN A 294 44.05 -8.31 -15.77
CA GLN A 294 43.29 -8.25 -14.54
C GLN A 294 41.80 -8.28 -14.86
N GLU A 295 41.02 -8.92 -13.99
CA GLU A 295 39.60 -9.12 -14.17
C GLU A 295 38.81 -8.82 -12.89
N TRP A 296 37.56 -8.39 -13.03
CA TRP A 296 36.61 -8.26 -11.93
C TRP A 296 36.47 -9.58 -11.20
N ASN A 297 36.77 -9.59 -9.91
CA ASN A 297 36.73 -10.79 -9.09
C ASN A 297 35.98 -10.58 -7.78
N TYR A 298 35.39 -11.65 -7.26
CA TYR A 298 34.74 -11.64 -5.96
C TYR A 298 35.76 -11.89 -4.84
N ASP A 299 35.76 -11.05 -3.80
CA ASP A 299 36.48 -11.30 -2.56
C ASP A 299 35.52 -12.00 -1.57
N ALA A 300 35.72 -13.30 -1.36
CA ALA A 300 34.86 -14.10 -0.50
C ALA A 300 35.08 -13.86 1.00
N VAL A 301 36.16 -13.19 1.39
CA VAL A 301 36.43 -12.83 2.79
C VAL A 301 35.74 -11.51 3.12
N SER A 302 35.89 -10.53 2.24
CA SER A 302 35.40 -9.18 2.47
C SER A 302 34.00 -8.92 1.90
N LEU A 303 33.46 -9.87 1.13
CA LEU A 303 32.10 -9.90 0.58
C LEU A 303 31.79 -8.71 -0.34
N TYR A 304 32.62 -8.54 -1.37
CA TYR A 304 32.45 -7.53 -2.42
C TYR A 304 33.03 -7.98 -3.75
N MET A 305 32.64 -7.30 -4.83
CA MET A 305 33.34 -7.36 -6.11
C MET A 305 34.50 -6.36 -6.12
N LYS A 306 35.63 -6.75 -6.68
CA LYS A 306 36.85 -5.95 -6.75
C LYS A 306 37.41 -5.92 -8.16
N MET A 307 37.95 -4.77 -8.55
CA MET A 307 38.78 -4.63 -9.73
C MET A 307 39.99 -3.75 -9.45
N SER A 308 41.15 -4.14 -9.97
CA SER A 308 42.39 -3.37 -9.89
C SER A 308 43.29 -3.70 -11.07
N GLY A 309 43.73 -2.66 -11.77
CA GLY A 309 44.83 -2.73 -12.74
C GLY A 309 46.21 -2.68 -12.09
N ASN A 310 46.31 -2.55 -10.76
CA ASN A 310 47.58 -2.61 -10.04
C ASN A 310 47.88 -4.05 -9.62
N MET A 311 49.03 -4.58 -10.04
CA MET A 311 49.52 -5.87 -9.57
C MET A 311 50.97 -5.72 -9.12
N GLY A 312 51.22 -5.96 -7.82
CA GLY A 312 52.57 -5.91 -7.26
C GLY A 312 53.22 -4.52 -7.35
N GLN A 313 52.46 -3.45 -7.11
CA GLN A 313 52.91 -2.05 -7.22
C GLN A 313 53.23 -1.58 -8.65
N VAL A 314 52.79 -2.31 -9.67
CA VAL A 314 52.86 -1.92 -11.07
C VAL A 314 51.45 -1.74 -11.61
N ASN A 315 51.19 -0.61 -12.26
CA ASN A 315 49.93 -0.32 -12.94
C ASN A 315 49.96 -0.87 -14.37
N TYR A 316 48.86 -1.45 -14.80
CA TYR A 316 48.66 -1.96 -16.15
C TYR A 316 47.51 -1.24 -16.83
N GLU A 317 47.63 -1.06 -18.15
CA GLU A 317 46.49 -0.70 -18.98
C GLU A 317 45.44 -1.81 -18.89
N ASN A 318 44.21 -1.44 -18.57
CA ASN A 318 43.13 -2.39 -18.41
C ASN A 318 41.78 -1.73 -18.74
N GLU A 319 40.89 -2.50 -19.36
CA GLU A 319 39.47 -2.20 -19.43
C GLU A 319 38.68 -3.48 -19.16
N ASP A 320 37.83 -3.44 -18.14
CA ASP A 320 36.97 -4.56 -17.77
C ASP A 320 35.63 -4.09 -17.22
N TRP A 321 34.61 -4.90 -17.45
CA TRP A 321 33.22 -4.57 -17.19
C TRP A 321 32.59 -5.62 -16.30
N PHE A 322 31.94 -5.17 -15.22
CA PHE A 322 31.07 -6.01 -14.40
C PHE A 322 29.61 -5.70 -14.74
N ILE A 323 28.92 -6.65 -15.36
CA ILE A 323 27.63 -6.45 -16.01
C ILE A 323 26.53 -7.22 -15.26
N SER A 324 25.41 -6.55 -15.01
CA SER A 324 24.23 -7.12 -14.32
C SER A 324 23.59 -8.26 -15.12
N PRO A 325 22.72 -9.08 -14.50
CA PRO A 325 21.70 -9.82 -15.27
C PRO A 325 20.74 -8.87 -16.00
N SER A 326 19.88 -9.42 -16.87
CA SER A 326 18.79 -8.65 -17.50
C SER A 326 17.83 -8.12 -16.44
N LEU A 327 17.47 -6.85 -16.55
CA LEU A 327 16.60 -6.12 -15.64
C LEU A 327 15.27 -5.80 -16.34
N ASP A 328 14.17 -6.00 -15.63
CA ASP A 328 12.82 -5.74 -16.12
C ASP A 328 12.22 -4.50 -15.42
N PHE A 329 12.10 -3.41 -16.17
CA PHE A 329 11.49 -2.15 -15.75
C PHE A 329 10.05 -2.00 -16.23
N THR A 330 9.38 -3.04 -16.74
CA THR A 330 7.99 -2.95 -17.25
C THR A 330 7.02 -2.34 -16.25
N ASN A 331 7.23 -2.59 -14.95
CA ASN A 331 6.43 -2.05 -13.85
C ASN A 331 7.11 -0.89 -13.08
N SER A 332 8.24 -0.38 -13.58
CA SER A 332 8.94 0.78 -13.00
C SER A 332 9.08 1.89 -14.03
N ALA A 333 8.34 2.98 -13.83
CA ALA A 333 8.34 4.13 -14.74
C ALA A 333 9.55 5.06 -14.52
N TYR A 334 10.08 5.11 -13.30
CA TYR A 334 11.18 6.00 -12.91
C TYR A 334 12.24 5.23 -12.12
N PRO A 335 12.85 4.18 -12.72
CA PRO A 335 13.80 3.35 -12.01
C PRO A 335 15.01 4.16 -11.55
N LYS A 336 15.53 3.83 -10.37
CA LYS A 336 16.72 4.47 -9.79
C LYS A 336 17.72 3.44 -9.34
N LEU A 337 18.96 3.60 -9.79
CA LEU A 337 20.11 2.80 -9.37
C LEU A 337 20.81 3.47 -8.18
N SER A 338 21.16 2.68 -7.16
CA SER A 338 22.17 3.04 -6.19
C SER A 338 23.08 1.84 -5.89
N PHE A 339 24.29 2.11 -5.45
CA PHE A 339 25.24 1.08 -5.07
C PHE A 339 26.20 1.59 -3.99
N VAL A 340 26.75 0.65 -3.21
CA VAL A 340 27.69 0.94 -2.13
C VAL A 340 29.08 0.53 -2.57
N HIS A 341 30.00 1.49 -2.59
CA HIS A 341 31.35 1.29 -3.12
C HIS A 341 32.44 2.02 -2.34
N ALA A 342 33.65 1.51 -2.44
CA ALA A 342 34.88 2.11 -1.94
C ALA A 342 35.93 2.08 -3.06
N ALA A 343 36.84 3.05 -3.06
CA ALA A 343 37.90 3.09 -4.04
C ALA A 343 39.14 3.78 -3.49
N LYS A 344 40.32 3.28 -3.88
CA LYS A 344 41.61 3.79 -3.43
C LYS A 344 42.65 3.82 -4.54
N PHE A 345 43.70 4.63 -4.37
CA PHE A 345 44.91 4.69 -5.20
C PHE A 345 44.75 5.40 -6.55
N GLY A 346 43.83 6.36 -6.64
CA GLY A 346 43.68 7.18 -7.83
C GLY A 346 42.51 8.15 -7.70
N SER A 347 41.93 8.54 -8.84
CA SER A 347 40.83 9.50 -8.91
C SER A 347 39.54 8.81 -9.38
N PRO A 348 38.73 8.24 -8.47
CA PRO A 348 37.57 7.43 -8.82
C PRO A 348 36.60 8.07 -9.82
N ALA A 349 36.32 9.36 -9.68
CA ALA A 349 35.39 10.09 -10.56
C ALA A 349 35.90 10.26 -12.01
N GLU A 350 37.21 10.08 -12.24
CA GLU A 350 37.84 10.19 -13.55
C GLU A 350 38.07 8.82 -14.20
N GLU A 351 38.19 7.76 -13.40
CA GLU A 351 38.64 6.43 -13.85
C GLU A 351 37.53 5.36 -13.84
N LEU A 352 36.49 5.57 -13.04
CA LEU A 352 35.42 4.60 -12.79
C LEU A 352 34.11 5.11 -13.37
N GLU A 353 33.40 4.25 -14.10
CA GLU A 353 32.20 4.65 -14.81
C GLU A 353 31.09 3.62 -14.65
N VAL A 354 29.85 4.10 -14.77
CA VAL A 354 28.66 3.25 -14.80
C VAL A 354 27.93 3.52 -16.11
N TRP A 355 27.49 2.45 -16.75
CA TRP A 355 26.88 2.48 -18.08
C TRP A 355 25.60 1.63 -18.08
N ILE A 356 24.69 1.93 -19.01
CA ILE A 356 23.42 1.22 -19.19
C ILE A 356 23.20 0.89 -20.66
N SER A 357 22.57 -0.26 -20.93
CA SER A 357 22.16 -0.69 -22.27
C SER A 357 20.78 -1.33 -22.24
N ASP A 358 19.96 -1.08 -23.25
CA ASP A 358 18.66 -1.74 -23.48
C ASP A 358 18.64 -2.67 -24.71
N ASN A 359 19.77 -2.77 -25.42
CA ASN A 359 19.93 -3.65 -26.58
C ASN A 359 21.04 -4.71 -26.40
N TYR A 360 21.78 -4.69 -25.28
CA TYR A 360 22.63 -5.81 -24.92
C TYR A 360 21.77 -7.05 -24.66
N ASN A 361 22.22 -8.19 -25.19
CA ASN A 361 21.50 -9.47 -25.14
C ASN A 361 22.14 -10.49 -24.19
N GLY A 362 23.16 -10.07 -23.42
CA GLY A 362 23.93 -10.95 -22.54
C GLY A 362 25.15 -11.63 -23.19
N GLU A 363 25.36 -11.47 -24.50
CA GLU A 363 26.44 -12.16 -25.22
C GLU A 363 27.27 -11.21 -26.10
N ASN A 364 26.62 -10.42 -26.97
CA ASN A 364 27.28 -9.65 -28.03
C ASN A 364 27.62 -8.22 -27.57
N PHE A 365 28.65 -8.09 -26.74
CA PHE A 365 29.05 -6.81 -26.14
C PHE A 365 29.29 -5.70 -27.16
N GLU A 366 30.01 -6.00 -28.26
CA GLU A 366 30.40 -5.01 -29.29
C GLU A 366 29.22 -4.44 -30.09
N SER A 367 28.09 -5.17 -30.14
CA SER A 367 26.89 -4.69 -30.83
C SER A 367 25.94 -3.90 -29.92
N ALA A 368 26.20 -3.89 -28.62
CA ALA A 368 25.38 -3.15 -27.67
C ALA A 368 25.71 -1.67 -27.69
N ASN A 369 24.67 -0.85 -27.55
CA ASN A 369 24.78 0.56 -27.33
C ASN A 369 24.79 0.79 -25.82
N TRP A 370 25.90 1.32 -25.32
CA TRP A 370 26.08 1.67 -23.93
C TRP A 370 25.96 3.19 -23.77
N THR A 371 25.16 3.62 -22.81
CA THR A 371 25.01 5.04 -22.42
C THR A 371 25.65 5.26 -21.06
N LYS A 372 26.56 6.23 -20.94
CA LYS A 372 27.21 6.55 -19.67
C LYS A 372 26.21 7.21 -18.73
N LEU A 373 26.17 6.75 -17.48
CA LEU A 373 25.36 7.31 -16.41
C LEU A 373 26.18 8.29 -15.57
N THR A 374 25.50 9.30 -15.03
CA THR A 374 26.11 10.24 -14.09
C THR A 374 25.98 9.68 -12.67
N VAL A 375 27.11 9.37 -12.03
CA VAL A 375 27.16 8.93 -10.64
C VAL A 375 27.30 10.15 -9.73
N PRO A 376 26.35 10.40 -8.79
CA PRO A 376 26.40 11.58 -7.94
C PRO A 376 27.62 11.63 -7.00
N ASN A 377 27.95 10.50 -6.39
CA ASN A 377 28.99 10.41 -5.36
C ASN A 377 30.00 9.31 -5.67
N PHE A 378 31.27 9.72 -5.81
CA PHE A 378 32.41 8.81 -5.86
C PHE A 378 33.21 8.86 -4.55
N PRO A 379 33.87 7.75 -4.14
CA PRO A 379 34.78 7.75 -3.01
C PRO A 379 35.93 8.71 -3.27
N SER A 380 36.62 9.14 -2.21
CA SER A 380 37.73 10.08 -2.31
C SER A 380 38.92 9.54 -3.12
N GLY A 381 39.10 8.22 -3.18
CA GLY A 381 40.30 7.60 -3.75
C GLY A 381 41.44 7.42 -2.74
N GLU A 382 41.25 7.83 -1.48
CA GLU A 382 42.32 7.87 -0.47
C GLU A 382 42.25 6.74 0.57
N ASP A 383 41.07 6.14 0.74
CA ASP A 383 40.81 5.12 1.75
C ASP A 383 39.76 4.09 1.30
N TRP A 384 39.44 3.14 2.18
CA TRP A 384 38.48 2.07 1.92
C TRP A 384 37.11 2.34 2.55
N THR A 385 36.75 3.61 2.71
CA THR A 385 35.44 3.99 3.24
C THR A 385 34.39 3.72 2.18
N PHE A 386 33.49 2.78 2.48
CA PHE A 386 32.31 2.55 1.66
C PHE A 386 31.33 3.71 1.79
N ILE A 387 30.93 4.25 0.64
CA ILE A 387 29.90 5.28 0.53
C ILE A 387 28.77 4.81 -0.39
N ASP A 388 27.61 5.45 -0.28
CA ASP A 388 26.51 5.27 -1.24
C ASP A 388 26.72 6.18 -2.46
N SER A 389 26.49 5.65 -3.67
CA SER A 389 26.58 6.41 -4.92
C SER A 389 25.62 7.59 -5.01
N GLY A 390 24.58 7.63 -4.18
CA GLY A 390 23.38 8.41 -4.39
C GLY A 390 22.47 7.78 -5.45
N ASN A 391 21.31 8.38 -5.66
CA ASN A 391 20.36 7.95 -6.69
C ASN A 391 20.85 8.35 -8.08
N ILE A 392 21.04 7.36 -8.95
CA ILE A 392 21.30 7.51 -10.38
C ILE A 392 19.97 7.33 -11.10
N ASP A 393 19.57 8.34 -11.86
CA ASP A 393 18.31 8.34 -12.60
C ASP A 393 18.39 7.41 -13.83
N LEU A 394 17.47 6.45 -13.92
CA LEU A 394 17.31 5.54 -15.06
C LEU A 394 15.97 5.76 -15.78
N SER A 395 15.28 6.87 -15.56
CA SER A 395 13.91 7.10 -16.05
C SER A 395 13.75 6.96 -17.57
N ASP A 396 14.79 7.26 -18.35
CA ASP A 396 14.80 7.06 -19.82
C ASP A 396 14.69 5.58 -20.25
N PHE A 397 14.87 4.66 -19.31
CA PHE A 397 14.76 3.22 -19.50
C PHE A 397 13.51 2.62 -18.84
N GLY A 398 12.69 3.43 -18.16
CA GLY A 398 11.44 3.00 -17.55
C GLY A 398 10.51 2.29 -18.53
N GLY A 399 9.84 1.22 -18.08
CA GLY A 399 8.94 0.41 -18.90
C GLY A 399 9.62 -0.62 -19.82
N LYS A 400 10.94 -0.64 -19.93
CA LYS A 400 11.67 -1.61 -20.78
C LYS A 400 11.88 -2.94 -20.05
N SER A 401 11.74 -4.06 -20.74
CA SER A 401 11.85 -5.41 -20.14
C SER A 401 13.24 -6.04 -20.25
N ASN A 402 14.19 -5.37 -20.88
CA ASN A 402 15.54 -5.87 -21.08
C ASN A 402 16.54 -4.73 -20.96
N VAL A 403 17.06 -4.54 -19.74
CA VAL A 403 18.03 -3.49 -19.43
C VAL A 403 19.21 -4.10 -18.68
N TYR A 404 20.41 -3.60 -18.94
CA TYR A 404 21.65 -4.04 -18.30
C TYR A 404 22.42 -2.85 -17.76
N ILE A 405 23.01 -3.00 -16.57
CA ILE A 405 23.96 -2.05 -15.99
C ILE A 405 25.36 -2.63 -16.08
N GLY A 406 26.33 -1.83 -16.53
CA GLY A 406 27.75 -2.16 -16.58
C GLY A 406 28.56 -1.23 -15.68
N PHE A 407 29.34 -1.80 -14.76
CA PHE A 407 30.38 -1.07 -14.03
C PHE A 407 31.68 -1.20 -14.82
N LYS A 408 32.07 -0.11 -15.48
CA LYS A 408 33.25 -0.05 -16.34
C LYS A 408 34.44 0.42 -15.51
N TYR A 409 35.47 -0.41 -15.49
CA TYR A 409 36.76 -0.10 -14.92
C TYR A 409 37.76 0.19 -16.03
N THR A 410 38.54 1.27 -15.88
CA THR A 410 39.70 1.55 -16.75
C THR A 410 40.93 1.92 -15.94
N SER A 411 42.10 1.53 -16.42
CA SER A 411 43.39 2.00 -15.91
C SER A 411 44.43 2.15 -17.00
N THR A 412 45.50 2.85 -16.65
CA THR A 412 46.67 3.13 -17.50
C THR A 412 47.94 2.74 -16.74
N PRO A 413 49.11 2.68 -17.41
CA PRO A 413 50.39 2.54 -16.71
C PRO A 413 50.68 3.66 -15.69
N GLU A 414 50.03 4.82 -15.81
CA GLU A 414 50.20 5.96 -14.92
C GLU A 414 49.24 5.94 -13.72
N SER A 415 48.01 5.46 -13.89
CA SER A 415 46.98 5.42 -12.84
C SER A 415 46.15 4.15 -12.88
N ALA A 416 45.95 3.53 -11.71
CA ALA A 416 45.12 2.35 -11.52
C ALA A 416 44.42 2.40 -10.15
N THR A 417 43.32 3.15 -10.07
CA THR A 417 42.41 3.08 -8.93
C THR A 417 42.00 1.62 -8.68
N THR A 418 41.83 1.22 -7.44
CA THR A 418 41.18 -0.06 -7.12
C THR A 418 39.76 0.22 -6.68
N TRP A 419 38.80 -0.51 -7.24
CA TRP A 419 37.38 -0.32 -6.99
C TRP A 419 36.76 -1.54 -6.30
N GLU A 420 35.97 -1.30 -5.27
CA GLU A 420 35.22 -2.32 -4.53
C GLU A 420 33.73 -1.97 -4.52
N ILE A 421 32.87 -2.90 -4.95
CA ILE A 421 31.40 -2.73 -4.94
C ILE A 421 30.80 -3.81 -4.04
N LYS A 422 30.01 -3.39 -3.05
CA LYS A 422 29.45 -4.26 -2.01
C LYS A 422 27.99 -4.64 -2.24
N SER A 423 27.20 -3.73 -2.80
CA SER A 423 25.79 -3.96 -3.08
C SER A 423 25.30 -3.07 -4.20
N VAL A 424 24.30 -3.55 -4.94
CA VAL A 424 23.61 -2.82 -6.01
C VAL A 424 22.11 -2.94 -5.81
N SER A 425 21.40 -1.82 -5.84
CA SER A 425 19.95 -1.75 -5.74
C SER A 425 19.37 -0.93 -6.88
N ILE A 426 18.24 -1.40 -7.42
CA ILE A 426 17.44 -0.70 -8.42
C ILE A 426 15.99 -0.73 -7.92
N ASN A 427 15.39 0.44 -7.75
CA ASN A 427 14.01 0.62 -7.27
C ASN A 427 13.14 1.27 -8.32
#